data_AF-A0A6A6K6N8-F1
#
_entry.id   AF-A0A6A6K6N8-F1
#
_cell.length_a   1.000
_cell.length_b   1.000
_cell.length_c   1.000
_cell.angle_alpha   90.00
_cell.angle_beta   90.00
_cell.angle_gamma   90.00
#
_symmetry.space_group_name_H-M   'P 1'
#
loop_
_entity.id
_entity.type
_entity.pdbx_description
1 polymer ?
#
loop_
_entity_poly.entity_id
_entity_poly.type
_entity_poly.pdbx_seq_one_letter_code
_entity_poly.pdbx_strand_id
1 'polypeptide(L)'
;MEGRMKIILNGGGNPRTVIFQEDKKSVYEVNRNKITKRIRYLSARFNSFNFTIEFFRSVFLVQHAWMPRHAPKQVGNALKLGMSIPAAFRMALDTWALWVQNTIDTNRTRVFFRTFEPSHWSDQTHRFCNVTRHPMSETEGTDRSLFSDATWEVVKKMTVPVTILHITAMSAFRSDAHVGKWNDNLSIADCSHWCLPGVPDMWNEILLYFLLYQP
;
A
#
# COMPACT_ATOMS: atom_id res chain seq x y z
N MET A 1 8.67 0.14 -2.89
CA MET A 1 7.41 0.65 -2.31
C MET A 1 7.59 2.13 -1.98
N GLU A 2 7.43 2.97 -2.99
CA GLU A 2 7.51 4.42 -2.86
C GLU A 2 6.08 4.93 -2.70
N GLY A 3 5.71 5.33 -1.48
CA GLY A 3 4.36 5.82 -1.20
C GLY A 3 4.16 7.18 -1.84
N ARG A 4 3.34 7.22 -2.89
CA ARG A 4 2.72 8.45 -3.38
C ARG A 4 1.23 8.36 -3.05
N MET A 5 0.85 8.89 -1.89
CA MET A 5 -0.54 9.15 -1.59
C MET A 5 -0.96 10.40 -2.39
N LYS A 6 -1.77 10.20 -3.43
CA LYS A 6 -2.52 11.25 -4.09
C LYS A 6 -3.96 10.77 -4.15
N ILE A 7 -4.81 11.44 -3.40
CA ILE A 7 -6.27 11.34 -3.54
C ILE A 7 -6.60 12.32 -4.65
N ILE A 8 -6.98 11.81 -5.83
CA ILE A 8 -7.43 12.64 -6.95
C ILE A 8 -8.94 12.44 -7.09
N LEU A 9 -9.68 13.50 -6.78
CA LEU A 9 -11.13 13.61 -6.99
C LEU A 9 -11.36 14.62 -8.12
N ASN A 10 -11.87 14.19 -9.29
CA ASN A 10 -12.64 15.01 -10.26
C ASN A 10 -13.10 14.19 -11.48
N GLY A 11 -14.35 14.41 -11.92
CA GLY A 11 -15.07 13.51 -12.84
C GLY A 11 -15.98 14.15 -13.90
N GLY A 12 -17.04 13.42 -14.25
CA GLY A 12 -18.18 13.84 -15.08
C GLY A 12 -19.22 12.71 -15.31
N GLY A 13 -20.44 12.87 -14.76
CA GLY A 13 -21.69 12.22 -15.22
C GLY A 13 -22.19 10.92 -14.54
N ASN A 14 -23.40 10.97 -13.95
CA ASN A 14 -24.28 9.88 -13.44
C ASN A 14 -24.10 9.40 -11.96
N PRO A 15 -25.17 8.95 -11.26
CA PRO A 15 -25.42 9.25 -9.85
C PRO A 15 -25.19 8.05 -8.91
N ARG A 16 -24.09 7.29 -9.10
CA ARG A 16 -23.82 6.08 -8.28
C ARG A 16 -22.51 6.09 -7.48
N THR A 17 -21.88 7.25 -7.32
CA THR A 17 -20.60 7.34 -6.62
C THR A 17 -20.58 8.60 -5.75
N VAL A 18 -20.37 8.43 -4.44
CA VAL A 18 -20.24 9.55 -3.50
C VAL A 18 -18.81 10.07 -3.60
N ILE A 19 -18.62 11.22 -4.25
CA ILE A 19 -17.35 11.96 -4.19
C ILE A 19 -17.66 13.43 -3.88
N PHE A 20 -17.15 13.90 -2.75
CA PHE A 20 -17.34 15.25 -2.25
C PHE A 20 -16.44 16.25 -2.99
N GLN A 21 -17.04 17.28 -3.58
CA GLN A 21 -16.36 18.43 -4.14
C GLN A 21 -16.04 19.40 -3.02
N GLU A 22 -14.76 19.49 -2.64
CA GLU A 22 -14.30 20.39 -1.60
C GLU A 22 -13.50 21.56 -2.21
N ASP A 23 -13.76 22.78 -1.73
CA ASP A 23 -13.09 24.02 -2.16
C ASP A 23 -11.56 23.89 -1.97
N LYS A 24 -10.71 24.47 -2.83
CA LYS A 24 -9.24 24.29 -2.74
C LYS A 24 -8.64 24.75 -1.40
N LYS A 25 -9.37 25.55 -0.62
CA LYS A 25 -9.01 25.99 0.73
C LYS A 25 -9.38 24.98 1.83
N SER A 26 -10.24 24.02 1.52
CA SER A 26 -10.74 23.04 2.49
C SER A 26 -9.84 21.81 2.62
N VAL A 27 -9.02 21.50 1.62
CA VAL A 27 -8.02 20.42 1.69
C VAL A 27 -6.60 20.98 1.72
N TYR A 28 -5.82 20.68 2.77
CA TYR A 28 -4.44 21.15 2.89
C TYR A 28 -3.56 20.20 3.70
N GLU A 29 -2.24 20.26 3.49
CA GLU A 29 -1.28 19.53 4.31
C GLU A 29 -1.08 20.26 5.65
N VAL A 30 -1.30 19.56 6.75
CA VAL A 30 -1.36 20.12 8.11
C VAL A 30 -0.05 20.81 8.52
N ASN A 31 1.09 20.23 8.15
CA ASN A 31 2.41 20.66 8.57
C ASN A 31 3.10 21.58 7.54
N ARG A 32 2.41 21.92 6.44
CA ARG A 32 2.93 22.66 5.28
C ARG A 32 4.19 22.03 4.65
N ASN A 33 4.33 20.71 4.76
CA ASN A 33 5.41 19.96 4.15
C ASN A 33 5.30 19.97 2.62
N LYS A 34 6.44 20.17 1.94
CA LYS A 34 6.51 19.98 0.49
C LYS A 34 6.41 18.49 0.19
N ILE A 35 5.43 18.10 -0.63
CA ILE A 35 5.26 16.71 -1.05
C ILE A 35 6.44 16.31 -1.94
N THR A 36 7.17 15.28 -1.52
CA THR A 36 8.29 14.69 -2.26
C THR A 36 8.21 13.17 -2.21
N LYS A 37 8.90 12.49 -3.13
CA LYS A 37 8.95 11.01 -3.14
C LYS A 37 9.59 10.39 -1.90
N ARG A 38 10.42 11.16 -1.19
CA ARG A 38 11.16 10.70 0.00
C ARG A 38 10.47 11.05 1.31
N ILE A 39 9.29 11.66 1.25
CA ILE A 39 8.54 12.06 2.43
C ILE A 39 8.25 10.85 3.32
N ARG A 40 8.46 11.02 4.63
CA ARG A 40 8.22 9.96 5.62
C ARG A 40 6.86 10.04 6.27
N TYR A 41 6.28 11.24 6.31
CA TYR A 41 4.99 11.51 6.92
C TYR A 41 4.28 12.63 6.15
N LEU A 42 2.99 12.45 5.90
CA LEU A 42 2.11 13.42 5.27
C LEU A 42 0.75 13.37 5.97
N SER A 43 0.17 14.52 6.34
CA SER A 43 -1.19 14.58 6.87
C SER A 43 -2.01 15.58 6.07
N ALA A 44 -2.99 15.08 5.33
CA ALA A 44 -3.92 15.89 4.56
C ALA A 44 -5.22 16.08 5.35
N ARG A 45 -5.57 17.33 5.64
CA ARG A 45 -6.79 17.72 6.35
C ARG A 45 -7.91 18.00 5.37
N PHE A 46 -9.08 17.42 5.62
CA PHE A 46 -10.34 17.71 4.93
C PHE A 46 -11.22 18.51 5.87
N ASN A 47 -11.19 19.83 5.72
CA ASN A 47 -11.70 20.75 6.72
C ASN A 47 -13.23 20.71 6.85
N SER A 48 -13.97 20.50 5.76
CA SER A 48 -15.45 20.53 5.82
C SER A 48 -16.02 19.30 6.52
N PHE A 49 -15.25 18.22 6.59
CA PHE A 49 -15.63 16.97 7.26
C PHE A 49 -14.87 16.70 8.56
N ASN A 50 -13.96 17.60 8.95
CA ASN A 50 -13.20 17.51 10.19
C ASN A 50 -12.37 16.20 10.34
N PHE A 51 -11.86 15.63 9.25
CA PHE A 51 -10.97 14.46 9.32
C PHE A 51 -9.62 14.69 8.63
N THR A 52 -8.64 13.85 8.96
CA THR A 52 -7.35 13.80 8.29
C THR A 52 -7.16 12.45 7.61
N ILE A 53 -6.39 12.43 6.53
CA ILE A 53 -5.82 11.20 5.99
C ILE A 53 -4.31 11.32 6.07
N GLU A 54 -3.71 10.32 6.70
CA GLU A 54 -2.29 10.34 7.06
C GLU A 54 -1.54 9.21 6.37
N PHE A 55 -0.34 9.52 5.91
CA PHE A 55 0.58 8.57 5.31
C PHE A 55 1.84 8.49 6.15
N PHE A 56 2.20 7.28 6.56
CA PHE A 56 3.44 6.98 7.26
C PHE A 56 4.28 6.03 6.41
N ARG A 57 5.52 6.41 6.10
CA ARG A 57 6.45 5.58 5.34
C ARG A 57 7.11 4.55 6.25
N SER A 58 6.51 3.37 6.34
CA SER A 58 7.11 2.17 6.95
C SER A 58 7.15 1.03 5.93
N VAL A 59 8.25 0.93 5.19
CA VAL A 59 8.36 0.00 4.03
C VAL A 59 8.22 -1.47 4.45
N PHE A 60 8.65 -1.83 5.65
CA PHE A 60 8.64 -3.20 6.15
C PHE A 60 7.69 -3.42 7.33
N LEU A 61 6.98 -2.38 7.79
CA LEU A 61 6.15 -2.36 9.01
C LEU A 61 6.90 -2.64 10.33
N VAL A 62 8.13 -3.13 10.29
CA VAL A 62 8.95 -3.48 11.45
C VAL A 62 10.32 -2.81 11.40
N GLN A 63 10.95 -2.71 12.58
CA GLN A 63 12.32 -2.27 12.70
C GLN A 63 13.28 -3.39 12.27
N HIS A 64 14.08 -3.13 11.23
CA HIS A 64 15.00 -4.10 10.62
C HIS A 64 16.37 -4.25 11.32
N ALA A 65 16.63 -3.48 12.38
CA ALA A 65 17.92 -3.45 13.07
C ALA A 65 17.70 -3.56 14.57
N TRP A 66 17.58 -4.80 15.06
CA TRP A 66 17.60 -5.09 16.49
C TRP A 66 19.03 -5.39 16.93
N MET A 67 19.51 -4.68 17.95
CA MET A 67 20.75 -5.05 18.62
C MET A 67 20.50 -6.35 19.41
N PRO A 68 21.30 -7.41 19.21
CA PRO A 68 21.29 -8.56 20.10
C PRO A 68 21.48 -8.08 21.54
N ARG A 69 20.73 -8.63 22.51
CA ARG A 69 20.78 -8.18 23.93
C ARG A 69 22.19 -8.20 24.55
N HIS A 70 23.12 -8.93 23.94
CA HIS A 70 24.50 -9.09 24.39
C HIS A 70 25.53 -8.53 23.39
N ALA A 71 25.11 -7.69 22.43
CA ALA A 71 26.04 -7.08 21.50
C ALA A 71 26.92 -6.04 22.20
N PRO A 72 28.23 -5.97 21.88
CA PRO A 72 29.10 -4.89 22.36
C PRO A 72 28.53 -3.52 22.00
N LYS A 73 28.71 -2.51 22.86
CA LYS A 73 28.18 -1.13 22.65
C LYS A 73 28.65 -0.47 21.35
N GLN A 74 29.73 -0.96 20.76
CA GLN A 74 30.30 -0.48 19.49
C GLN A 74 29.53 -1.01 18.26
N VAL A 75 28.73 -2.06 18.41
CA VAL A 75 27.94 -2.65 17.32
C VAL A 75 26.67 -1.84 17.15
N GLY A 76 26.66 -0.97 16.15
CA GLY A 76 25.51 -0.11 15.83
C GLY A 76 24.32 -0.87 15.24
N ASN A 77 24.55 -1.96 14.51
CA ASN A 77 23.52 -2.76 13.83
C ASN A 77 23.94 -4.22 13.71
N ALA A 78 22.97 -5.14 13.66
CA ALA A 78 23.18 -6.55 13.33
C ALA A 78 22.32 -6.96 12.14
N LEU A 79 22.88 -7.69 11.19
CA LEU A 79 22.18 -8.23 10.02
C LEU A 79 22.10 -9.75 10.14
N LYS A 80 20.87 -10.29 10.10
CA LYS A 80 20.66 -11.74 10.03
C LYS A 80 20.65 -12.19 8.57
N LEU A 81 21.66 -12.96 8.18
CA LEU A 81 21.78 -13.54 6.84
C LEU A 81 21.08 -14.91 6.75
N GLY A 82 20.86 -15.40 5.53
CA GLY A 82 20.34 -16.75 5.26
C GLY A 82 18.82 -16.91 5.37
N MET A 83 18.06 -15.83 5.56
CA MET A 83 16.59 -15.88 5.58
C MET A 83 16.03 -15.61 4.18
N SER A 84 15.09 -16.45 3.72
CA SER A 84 14.39 -16.20 2.46
C SER A 84 13.45 -14.99 2.58
N ILE A 85 13.18 -14.30 1.46
CA ILE A 85 12.27 -13.15 1.43
C ILE A 85 10.87 -13.52 1.97
N PRO A 86 10.26 -14.66 1.59
CA PRO A 86 8.97 -15.06 2.17
C PRO A 86 9.02 -15.28 3.69
N ALA A 87 10.10 -15.88 4.21
CA ALA A 87 10.27 -16.08 5.65
C ALA A 87 10.44 -14.75 6.39
N ALA A 88 11.22 -13.82 5.84
CA ALA A 88 11.41 -12.49 6.40
C ALA A 88 10.10 -11.68 6.39
N PHE A 89 9.34 -11.75 5.30
CA PHE A 89 8.02 -11.12 5.21
C PHE A 89 7.05 -11.69 6.24
N ARG A 90 7.01 -13.02 6.38
CA ARG A 90 6.15 -13.68 7.38
C ARG A 90 6.52 -13.24 8.81
N MET A 91 7.80 -13.21 9.14
CA MET A 91 8.29 -12.73 10.43
C MET A 91 7.88 -11.28 10.71
N ALA A 92 7.96 -10.41 9.71
CA ALA A 92 7.52 -9.02 9.84
C ALA A 92 6.01 -8.92 10.08
N LEU A 93 5.20 -9.69 9.34
CA LEU A 93 3.76 -9.75 9.53
C LEU A 93 3.36 -10.31 10.90
N ASP A 94 4.01 -11.38 11.36
CA ASP A 94 3.73 -11.95 12.69
C ASP A 94 4.05 -10.92 13.79
N THR A 95 5.13 -10.17 13.64
CA THR A 95 5.50 -9.07 14.57
C THR A 95 4.45 -7.95 14.55
N TRP A 96 4.01 -7.53 13.36
CA TRP A 96 2.94 -6.54 13.20
C TRP A 96 1.63 -7.02 13.82
N ALA A 97 1.24 -8.28 13.61
CA ALA A 97 0.03 -8.87 14.15
C ALA A 97 0.06 -8.92 15.69
N LEU A 98 1.20 -9.24 16.29
CA LEU A 98 1.40 -9.18 17.74
C LEU A 98 1.25 -7.74 18.26
N TRP A 99 1.81 -6.76 17.56
CA TRP A 99 1.63 -5.35 17.93
C TRP A 99 0.17 -4.94 17.86
N VAL A 100 -0.55 -5.32 16.80
CA VAL A 100 -1.98 -5.02 16.66
C VAL A 100 -2.78 -5.60 17.82
N GLN A 101 -2.58 -6.89 18.13
CA GLN A 101 -3.31 -7.56 19.23
C GLN A 101 -3.09 -6.92 20.59
N ASN A 102 -1.88 -6.39 20.85
CA ASN A 102 -1.55 -5.83 22.16
C ASN A 102 -1.87 -4.33 22.28
N THR A 103 -2.11 -3.63 21.17
CA THR A 103 -2.12 -2.15 21.16
C THR A 103 -3.43 -1.56 20.67
N ILE A 104 -4.15 -2.23 19.76
CA ILE A 104 -5.31 -1.66 19.11
C ILE A 104 -6.57 -1.82 19.97
N ASP A 105 -7.22 -0.69 20.27
CA ASP A 105 -8.57 -0.65 20.83
C ASP A 105 -9.61 -0.75 19.69
N THR A 106 -10.27 -1.91 19.61
CA THR A 106 -11.25 -2.23 18.57
C THR A 106 -12.55 -1.44 18.69
N ASN A 107 -12.82 -0.79 19.83
CA ASN A 107 -13.99 0.10 19.96
C ASN A 107 -13.79 1.43 19.22
N ARG A 108 -12.54 1.79 18.92
CA ARG A 108 -12.19 3.08 18.32
C ARG A 108 -11.50 2.95 16.98
N THR A 109 -10.88 1.80 16.72
CA THR A 109 -10.01 1.60 15.55
C THR A 109 -10.42 0.36 14.78
N ARG A 110 -10.67 0.56 13.48
CA ARG A 110 -10.82 -0.53 12.50
C ARG A 110 -9.51 -0.70 11.75
N VAL A 111 -9.06 -1.94 11.61
CA VAL A 111 -7.78 -2.26 10.97
C VAL A 111 -8.03 -2.88 9.60
N PHE A 112 -7.36 -2.35 8.59
CA PHE A 112 -7.42 -2.84 7.23
C PHE A 112 -6.03 -3.26 6.77
N PHE A 113 -5.95 -4.33 5.98
CA PHE A 113 -4.69 -4.78 5.38
C PHE A 113 -4.90 -5.07 3.90
N ARG A 114 -4.11 -4.43 3.04
CA ARG A 114 -4.18 -4.63 1.59
C ARG A 114 -3.26 -5.77 1.16
N THR A 115 -3.75 -6.65 0.28
CA THR A 115 -2.93 -7.76 -0.25
C THR A 115 -1.86 -7.26 -1.24
N PHE A 116 -1.02 -8.18 -1.72
CA PHE A 116 0.11 -7.88 -2.60
C PHE A 116 -0.31 -7.13 -3.87
N GLU A 117 0.52 -6.16 -4.25
CA GLU A 117 0.40 -5.36 -5.46
C GLU A 117 1.28 -5.99 -6.55
N PRO A 118 0.72 -6.56 -7.63
CA PRO A 118 1.49 -7.20 -8.67
C PRO A 118 2.30 -6.18 -9.46
N SER A 119 3.48 -6.61 -9.92
CA SER A 119 4.31 -5.88 -10.88
C SER A 119 4.33 -6.63 -12.22
N HIS A 120 4.35 -5.90 -13.33
CA HIS A 120 4.26 -6.48 -14.68
C HIS A 120 5.59 -6.37 -15.45
N TRP A 121 6.68 -6.78 -14.81
CA TRP A 121 7.98 -6.90 -15.47
C TRP A 121 7.96 -8.10 -16.42
N SER A 122 8.50 -7.93 -17.63
CA SER A 122 8.53 -9.02 -18.61
C SER A 122 9.62 -10.06 -18.29
N ASP A 123 10.54 -9.74 -17.39
CA ASP A 123 11.59 -10.64 -16.93
C ASP A 123 11.99 -10.39 -15.47
N GLN A 124 12.76 -11.32 -14.90
CA GLN A 124 13.31 -11.21 -13.55
C GLN A 124 14.44 -10.17 -13.45
N THR A 125 14.93 -9.65 -14.58
CA THR A 125 15.98 -8.63 -14.57
C THR A 125 15.42 -7.25 -14.21
N HIS A 126 14.09 -7.10 -14.24
CA HIS A 126 13.39 -5.83 -14.03
C HIS A 126 13.91 -4.71 -14.94
N ARG A 127 14.36 -5.06 -16.15
CA ARG A 127 14.86 -4.09 -17.14
C ARG A 127 13.83 -3.79 -18.21
N PHE A 128 13.04 -4.80 -18.55
CA PHE A 128 12.04 -4.70 -19.60
C PHE A 128 10.66 -4.78 -19.00
N CYS A 129 9.84 -3.84 -19.40
CA CYS A 129 8.42 -3.85 -19.13
C CYS A 129 7.68 -3.38 -20.36
N ASN A 130 6.64 -4.14 -20.72
CA ASN A 130 5.72 -3.78 -21.77
C ASN A 130 4.34 -3.57 -21.15
N VAL A 131 4.04 -2.32 -20.76
CA VAL A 131 2.70 -1.95 -20.31
C VAL A 131 1.74 -2.08 -21.48
N THR A 132 0.64 -2.78 -21.28
CA THR A 132 -0.38 -2.96 -22.32
C THR A 132 -1.18 -1.68 -22.52
N ARG A 133 -1.98 -1.59 -23.59
CA ARG A 133 -2.92 -0.46 -23.78
C ARG A 133 -4.28 -0.68 -23.14
N HIS A 134 -4.61 -1.94 -22.90
CA HIS A 134 -5.87 -2.40 -22.33
C HIS A 134 -5.60 -3.45 -21.26
N PRO A 135 -6.54 -3.68 -20.34
CA PRO A 135 -6.44 -4.78 -19.39
C PRO A 135 -6.14 -6.09 -20.11
N MET A 136 -5.27 -6.89 -19.52
CA MET A 136 -4.92 -8.20 -20.05
C MET A 136 -6.12 -9.13 -19.95
N SER A 137 -6.21 -10.11 -20.84
CA SER A 137 -7.22 -11.18 -20.76
C SER A 137 -6.82 -12.29 -19.79
N GLU A 138 -5.51 -12.44 -19.54
CA GLU A 138 -4.92 -13.45 -18.66
C GLU A 138 -3.84 -12.81 -17.78
N THR A 139 -3.60 -13.39 -16.60
CA THR A 139 -2.68 -12.85 -15.58
C THR A 139 -1.34 -13.56 -15.53
N GLU A 140 -1.18 -14.67 -16.27
CA GLU A 140 0.01 -15.53 -16.21
C GLU A 140 0.40 -15.94 -14.77
N GLY A 141 -0.61 -16.08 -13.88
CA GLY A 141 -0.44 -16.47 -12.49
C GLY A 141 -0.11 -15.33 -11.51
N THR A 142 0.00 -14.09 -11.98
CA THR A 142 0.26 -12.90 -11.13
C THR A 142 -0.94 -12.49 -10.26
N ASP A 143 -2.10 -13.10 -10.48
CA ASP A 143 -3.30 -12.97 -9.65
C ASP A 143 -3.16 -13.66 -8.28
N ARG A 144 -2.13 -14.49 -8.11
CA ARG A 144 -1.79 -15.17 -6.86
C ARG A 144 -0.44 -14.70 -6.33
N SER A 145 -0.30 -14.69 -5.00
CA SER A 145 0.95 -14.27 -4.37
C SER A 145 1.13 -14.93 -3.02
N LEU A 146 2.28 -15.58 -2.82
CA LEU A 146 2.68 -16.14 -1.54
C LEU A 146 2.67 -15.10 -0.41
N PHE A 147 2.86 -13.82 -0.75
CA PHE A 147 2.78 -12.72 0.22
C PHE A 147 1.34 -12.40 0.60
N SER A 148 0.41 -12.44 -0.36
CA SER A 148 -1.03 -12.33 -0.09
C SER A 148 -1.53 -13.52 0.74
N ASP A 149 -1.10 -14.74 0.41
CA ASP A 149 -1.46 -15.95 1.15
C ASP A 149 -0.91 -15.88 2.59
N ALA A 150 0.36 -15.47 2.76
CA ALA A 150 0.93 -15.26 4.07
C ALA A 150 0.14 -14.22 4.88
N THR A 151 -0.30 -13.13 4.26
CA THR A 151 -1.12 -12.08 4.89
C THR A 151 -2.44 -12.66 5.39
N TRP A 152 -3.16 -13.38 4.54
CA TRP A 152 -4.40 -14.07 4.88
C TRP A 152 -4.22 -15.04 6.05
N GLU A 153 -3.19 -15.89 5.99
CA GLU A 153 -2.88 -16.88 7.03
C GLU A 153 -2.41 -16.29 8.37
N VAL A 154 -1.87 -15.08 8.39
CA VAL A 154 -1.59 -14.35 9.64
C VAL A 154 -2.88 -13.80 10.21
N VAL A 155 -3.61 -13.02 9.41
CA VAL A 155 -4.83 -12.32 9.85
C VAL A 155 -5.90 -13.29 10.33
N LYS A 156 -6.08 -14.44 9.67
CA LYS A 156 -7.03 -15.48 10.07
C LYS A 156 -6.80 -16.02 11.48
N LYS A 157 -5.57 -15.91 12.01
CA LYS A 157 -5.20 -16.37 13.35
C LYS A 157 -5.28 -15.26 14.40
N MET A 158 -5.58 -14.04 14.01
CA MET A 158 -5.68 -12.90 14.93
C MET A 158 -7.03 -12.89 15.62
N THR A 159 -7.02 -12.43 16.87
CA THR A 159 -8.24 -12.18 17.65
C THR A 159 -8.85 -10.81 17.35
N VAL A 160 -8.00 -9.81 17.13
CA VAL A 160 -8.42 -8.48 16.66
C VAL A 160 -8.92 -8.61 15.21
N PRO A 161 -10.13 -8.14 14.89
CA PRO A 161 -10.66 -8.19 13.54
C PRO A 161 -9.84 -7.27 12.62
N VAL A 162 -9.32 -7.85 11.54
CA VAL A 162 -8.64 -7.13 10.46
C VAL A 162 -9.35 -7.44 9.15
N THR A 163 -9.78 -6.40 8.45
CA THR A 163 -10.40 -6.55 7.13
C THR A 163 -9.34 -6.59 6.05
N ILE A 164 -9.30 -7.67 5.27
CA ILE A 164 -8.37 -7.79 4.14
C ILE A 164 -8.98 -7.19 2.88
N LEU A 165 -8.26 -6.25 2.27
CA LEU A 165 -8.58 -5.69 0.97
C LEU A 165 -7.91 -6.53 -0.12
N HIS A 166 -8.68 -7.49 -0.67
CA HIS A 166 -8.22 -8.41 -1.71
C HIS A 166 -8.09 -7.70 -3.06
N ILE A 167 -6.92 -7.12 -3.33
CA ILE A 167 -6.66 -6.35 -4.56
C ILE A 167 -5.80 -7.10 -5.58
N THR A 168 -5.14 -8.20 -5.19
CA THR A 168 -4.08 -8.82 -6.00
C THR A 168 -4.63 -9.29 -7.34
N ALA A 169 -5.70 -10.10 -7.30
CA ALA A 169 -6.32 -10.65 -8.51
C ALA A 169 -6.84 -9.57 -9.45
N MET A 170 -7.57 -8.55 -8.96
CA MET A 170 -8.08 -7.50 -9.84
C MET A 170 -6.96 -6.64 -10.44
N SER A 171 -5.87 -6.44 -9.71
CA SER A 171 -4.73 -5.61 -10.17
C SER A 171 -3.85 -6.37 -11.17
N ALA A 172 -3.84 -7.70 -11.12
CA ALA A 172 -3.04 -8.55 -12.00
C ALA A 172 -3.48 -8.48 -13.47
N PHE A 173 -4.70 -8.06 -13.76
CA PHE A 173 -5.15 -7.82 -15.14
C PHE A 173 -4.71 -6.44 -15.67
N ARG A 174 -4.14 -5.58 -14.83
CA ARG A 174 -4.05 -4.13 -15.09
C ARG A 174 -2.66 -3.65 -15.50
N SER A 175 -1.91 -4.44 -16.26
CA SER A 175 -0.62 -4.01 -16.83
C SER A 175 -0.71 -2.64 -17.53
N ASP A 176 -1.88 -2.31 -18.11
CA ASP A 176 -2.19 -1.03 -18.76
C ASP A 176 -2.13 0.21 -17.86
N ALA A 177 -2.26 0.03 -16.55
CA ALA A 177 -2.36 1.12 -15.60
C ALA A 177 -1.04 1.45 -14.88
N HIS A 178 0.05 0.75 -15.22
CA HIS A 178 1.38 1.09 -14.70
C HIS A 178 1.95 2.35 -15.34
N VAL A 179 2.85 3.00 -14.60
CA VAL A 179 3.56 4.20 -15.08
C VAL A 179 4.37 3.90 -16.34
N GLY A 180 4.97 2.71 -16.44
CA GLY A 180 5.78 2.31 -17.57
C GLY A 180 6.92 3.30 -17.80
N LYS A 181 7.03 3.84 -19.01
CA LYS A 181 8.06 4.84 -19.37
C LYS A 181 7.70 6.28 -18.94
N TRP A 182 6.49 6.51 -18.45
CA TRP A 182 5.98 7.85 -18.11
C TRP A 182 6.34 8.27 -16.68
N ASN A 183 7.58 8.04 -16.27
CA ASN A 183 8.09 8.45 -14.97
C ASN A 183 9.09 9.61 -15.09
N ASP A 184 9.57 10.10 -13.96
CA ASP A 184 10.52 11.23 -13.91
C ASP A 184 11.91 10.90 -14.49
N ASN A 185 12.21 9.63 -14.78
CA ASN A 185 13.44 9.15 -15.39
C ASN A 185 13.15 8.21 -16.57
N LEU A 186 12.96 8.81 -17.75
CA LEU A 186 12.59 8.14 -19.00
C LEU A 186 13.52 6.98 -19.42
N SER A 187 14.72 6.87 -18.83
CA SER A 187 15.68 5.80 -19.10
C SER A 187 15.36 4.47 -18.41
N ILE A 188 14.47 4.47 -17.42
CA ILE A 188 14.13 3.28 -16.62
C ILE A 188 12.61 3.14 -16.61
N ALA A 189 12.07 2.03 -17.12
CA ALA A 189 10.64 1.77 -17.01
C ALA A 189 10.24 1.53 -15.54
N ASP A 190 9.00 1.85 -15.17
CA ASP A 190 8.45 1.61 -13.85
C ASP A 190 7.13 0.83 -13.95
N CYS A 191 7.20 -0.47 -13.74
CA CYS A 191 6.04 -1.37 -13.75
C CYS A 191 5.73 -1.95 -12.39
N SER A 192 6.15 -1.20 -11.36
CA SER A 192 5.81 -1.45 -9.98
C SER A 192 4.83 -0.39 -9.47
N HIS A 193 4.87 0.84 -10.00
CA HIS A 193 3.94 1.90 -9.59
C HIS A 193 2.85 2.13 -10.63
N TRP A 194 1.74 2.71 -10.16
CA TRP A 194 0.53 2.95 -10.96
C TRP A 194 0.40 4.42 -11.34
N CYS A 195 -0.19 4.65 -12.52
CA CYS A 195 -0.70 5.96 -12.89
C CYS A 195 -1.84 6.39 -11.95
N LEU A 196 -2.01 7.70 -11.81
CA LEU A 196 -3.15 8.31 -11.11
C LEU A 196 -3.77 9.38 -12.01
N PRO A 197 -5.12 9.42 -12.17
CA PRO A 197 -6.08 8.43 -11.64
C PRO A 197 -5.88 7.03 -12.25
N GLY A 198 -6.28 5.97 -11.55
CA GLY A 198 -6.01 4.60 -11.94
C GLY A 198 -6.41 3.51 -10.93
N VAL A 199 -5.73 2.37 -10.97
CA VAL A 199 -6.01 1.19 -10.13
C VAL A 199 -6.04 1.50 -8.63
N PRO A 200 -5.17 2.36 -8.06
CA PRO A 200 -5.25 2.73 -6.65
C PRO A 200 -6.56 3.42 -6.25
N ASP A 201 -7.26 4.08 -7.18
CA ASP A 201 -8.56 4.69 -6.88
C ASP A 201 -9.61 3.60 -6.60
N MET A 202 -9.59 2.50 -7.36
CA MET A 202 -10.45 1.34 -7.08
C MET A 202 -10.14 0.70 -5.73
N TRP A 203 -8.87 0.64 -5.31
CA TRP A 203 -8.53 0.15 -3.97
C TRP A 203 -9.11 1.04 -2.87
N ASN A 204 -9.14 2.36 -3.09
CA ASN A 204 -9.76 3.30 -2.17
C ASN A 204 -11.28 3.14 -2.14
N GLU A 205 -11.93 2.89 -3.28
CA GLU A 205 -13.38 2.58 -3.32
C GLU A 205 -13.72 1.33 -2.51
N ILE A 206 -12.90 0.28 -2.59
CA ILE A 206 -13.08 -0.94 -1.78
C ILE A 206 -12.91 -0.62 -0.29
N LEU A 207 -11.89 0.15 0.09
CA LEU A 207 -11.71 0.60 1.46
C LEU A 207 -12.93 1.39 1.96
N LEU A 208 -13.41 2.35 1.17
CA LEU A 208 -14.58 3.16 1.49
C LEU A 208 -15.84 2.30 1.63
N TYR A 209 -16.02 1.29 0.78
CA TYR A 209 -17.11 0.34 0.91
C TYR A 209 -17.11 -0.35 2.28
N PHE A 210 -15.96 -0.89 2.70
CA PHE A 210 -15.87 -1.53 4.02
C PHE A 210 -16.01 -0.52 5.17
N LEU A 211 -15.47 0.69 5.02
CA LEU A 211 -15.58 1.74 6.03
C LEU A 211 -17.03 2.17 6.26
N LEU A 212 -17.83 2.32 5.19
CA LEU A 212 -19.16 2.92 5.24
C LEU A 212 -20.30 1.92 5.35
N TYR A 213 -20.15 0.73 4.75
CA TYR A 213 -21.25 -0.22 4.56
C TYR A 213 -21.04 -1.57 5.24
N GLN A 214 -19.87 -1.81 5.82
CA GLN A 214 -19.60 -3.04 6.58
C GLN A 214 -19.34 -2.67 8.04
N PRO A 215 -19.93 -3.42 8.99
CA PRO A 215 -19.72 -3.19 10.42
C PRO A 215 -18.26 -3.38 10.87
#